data_AF-A0A349J352-F1
#
_entry.id   AF-A0A349J352-F1
#
_cell.length_a   1.000
_cell.length_b   1.000
_cell.length_c   1.000
_cell.angle_alpha   90.00
_cell.angle_beta   90.00
_cell.angle_gamma   90.00
#
_symmetry.space_group_name_H-M   'P 1'
#
loop_
_entity.id
_entity.type
_entity.pdbx_description
1 polymer ?
#
loop_
_entity_poly.entity_id
_entity_poly.type
_entity_poly.pdbx_seq_one_letter_code
_entity_poly.pdbx_strand_id
1 'polypeptide(L)'
;MNQMRTPLSRARGLGSAKKGTEHFLMQRVTALANIPLTVFLVGALVVHAGSDYATMTSFLGNPFVGVVMLLLIFSACYHMRLGLQV
;
A
#
# COMPACT_ATOMS: atom_id res chain seq x y z
N MET A 1 -25.78 34.10 -0.76
CA MET A 1 -25.02 32.91 -1.22
C MET A 1 -26.01 31.76 -1.35
N ASN A 2 -26.44 31.43 -2.58
CA ASN A 2 -27.44 30.37 -2.79
C ASN A 2 -26.88 29.00 -2.41
N GLN A 3 -27.63 28.25 -1.61
CA GLN A 3 -27.32 26.88 -1.24
C GLN A 3 -27.45 25.98 -2.48
N MET A 4 -26.32 25.66 -3.11
CA MET A 4 -26.27 24.77 -4.29
C MET A 4 -26.45 23.28 -3.96
N ARG A 5 -26.63 22.92 -2.68
CA ARG A 5 -26.82 21.53 -2.25
C ARG A 5 -28.29 21.25 -1.98
N THR A 6 -28.84 20.24 -2.64
CA THR A 6 -30.19 19.77 -2.36
C THR A 6 -30.27 19.19 -0.93
N PRO A 7 -31.43 19.33 -0.24
CA PRO A 7 -31.63 18.74 1.10
C PRO A 7 -31.32 17.24 1.14
N LEU A 8 -31.66 16.54 0.05
CA LEU A 8 -31.42 15.10 -0.11
C LEU A 8 -29.92 14.74 -0.25
N SER A 9 -29.11 15.60 -0.87
CA SER A 9 -27.65 15.43 -0.93
C SER A 9 -27.00 15.57 0.46
N ARG A 10 -27.49 16.50 1.29
CA ARG A 10 -27.04 16.66 2.67
C ARG A 10 -27.43 15.47 3.55
N ALA A 11 -28.67 14.99 3.45
CA ALA A 11 -29.15 13.83 4.20
C ALA A 11 -28.41 12.53 3.84
N ARG A 12 -27.95 12.39 2.58
CA ARG A 12 -27.22 11.20 2.12
C ARG A 12 -25.72 11.23 2.41
N GLY A 13 -25.09 12.39 2.60
CA GLY A 13 -23.67 12.50 3.02
C GLY A 13 -22.60 12.03 2.02
N LEU A 14 -22.96 11.44 0.87
CA LEU A 14 -22.02 10.79 -0.07
C LEU A 14 -21.27 11.74 -1.03
N GLY A 15 -21.58 13.04 -1.02
CA GLY A 15 -21.04 14.01 -2.00
C GLY A 15 -21.47 13.72 -3.46
N SER A 16 -21.01 14.53 -4.41
CA SER A 16 -21.41 14.43 -5.84
C SER A 16 -20.88 13.15 -6.53
N ALA A 17 -19.65 12.75 -6.20
CA ALA A 17 -18.98 11.60 -6.82
C ALA A 17 -19.41 10.24 -6.26
N LYS A 18 -20.01 10.20 -5.06
CA LYS A 18 -20.45 8.99 -4.33
C LYS A 18 -19.40 7.89 -4.08
N LYS A 19 -18.16 7.99 -4.60
CA LYS A 19 -17.10 6.95 -4.52
C LYS A 19 -15.63 7.44 -4.38
N GLY A 20 -15.37 8.73 -4.14
CA GLY A 20 -13.98 9.25 -4.10
C GLY A 20 -13.17 8.93 -2.84
N THR A 21 -13.84 8.77 -1.69
CA THR A 21 -13.14 8.61 -0.40
C THR A 21 -12.44 7.26 -0.27
N GLU A 22 -12.93 6.22 -0.96
CA GLU A 22 -12.31 4.89 -0.94
C GLU A 22 -10.91 4.90 -1.56
N HIS A 23 -10.75 5.49 -2.75
CA HIS A 23 -9.44 5.67 -3.39
C HIS A 23 -8.48 6.47 -2.50
N PHE A 24 -8.98 7.57 -1.91
CA PHE A 24 -8.19 8.35 -0.98
C PHE A 24 -7.74 7.50 0.22
N LEU A 25 -8.66 6.82 0.91
CA LEU A 25 -8.34 6.02 2.09
C LEU A 25 -7.39 4.86 1.77
N MET A 26 -7.65 4.10 0.70
CA MET A 26 -6.83 2.96 0.28
C MET A 26 -5.39 3.38 -0.03
N GLN A 27 -5.18 4.60 -0.54
CA GLN A 27 -3.84 5.13 -0.80
C GLN A 27 -3.06 5.34 0.50
N ARG A 28 -3.72 5.76 1.58
CA ARG A 28 -3.09 5.94 2.90
C ARG A 28 -2.83 4.60 3.56
N VAL A 29 -3.79 3.67 3.48
CA VAL A 29 -3.63 2.31 4.02
C VAL A 29 -2.43 1.62 3.39
N THR A 30 -2.31 1.65 2.05
CA THR A 30 -1.18 1.04 1.35
C THR A 30 0.14 1.79 1.56
N ALA A 31 0.11 3.13 1.71
CA ALA A 31 1.31 3.88 2.09
C ALA A 31 1.81 3.44 3.48
N LEU A 32 0.92 3.35 4.47
CA LEU A 32 1.25 2.93 5.83
C LEU A 32 1.74 1.48 5.87
N ALA A 33 1.17 0.58 5.06
CA ALA A 33 1.65 -0.79 4.93
C ALA A 33 3.05 -0.86 4.29
N ASN A 34 3.33 -0.03 3.29
CA ASN A 34 4.62 -0.02 2.61
C ASN A 34 5.77 0.46 3.51
N ILE A 35 5.53 1.34 4.50
CA ILE A 35 6.59 1.83 5.41
C ILE A 35 7.35 0.67 6.09
N PRO A 36 6.72 -0.19 6.91
CA PRO A 36 7.43 -1.28 7.56
C PRO A 36 7.93 -2.33 6.57
N LEU A 37 7.21 -2.59 5.47
CA LEU A 37 7.61 -3.57 4.46
C LEU A 37 8.89 -3.12 3.71
N THR A 38 9.01 -1.85 3.39
CA THR A 38 10.22 -1.27 2.77
C THR A 38 11.37 -1.21 3.77
N VAL A 39 11.12 -0.86 5.04
CA VAL A 39 12.16 -0.92 6.09
C VAL A 39 12.69 -2.34 6.23
N PHE A 40 11.82 -3.36 6.23
CA PHE A 40 12.23 -4.75 6.25
C PHE A 40 13.09 -5.11 5.02
N LEU A 41 12.67 -4.72 3.81
CA LEU A 41 13.47 -4.96 2.60
C LEU A 41 14.86 -4.33 2.69
N VAL A 42 14.94 -3.05 3.08
CA VAL A 42 16.23 -2.35 3.21
C VAL A 42 17.10 -3.03 4.28
N GLY A 43 16.53 -3.38 5.42
CA GLY A 43 17.23 -4.14 6.46
C GLY A 43 17.75 -5.49 5.96
N ALA A 44 16.93 -6.24 5.23
CA ALA A 44 17.33 -7.52 4.63
C ALA A 44 18.47 -7.35 3.63
N LEU A 45 18.42 -6.32 2.78
CA LEU A 45 19.50 -6.02 1.83
C LEU A 45 20.80 -5.64 2.52
N VAL A 46 20.75 -4.84 3.59
CA VAL A 46 21.94 -4.45 4.36
C VAL A 46 22.55 -5.65 5.07
N VAL A 47 21.73 -6.47 5.74
CA VAL A 47 22.20 -7.64 6.49
C VAL A 47 22.78 -8.70 5.55
N HIS A 48 22.17 -8.90 4.38
CA HIS A 48 22.61 -9.91 3.41
C HIS A 48 23.52 -9.37 2.31
N ALA A 49 24.01 -8.13 2.44
CA ALA A 49 24.97 -7.57 1.51
C ALA A 49 26.25 -8.42 1.49
N GLY A 50 26.57 -9.00 0.32
CA GLY A 50 27.73 -9.88 0.17
C GLY A 50 27.55 -11.31 0.71
N SER A 51 26.34 -11.71 1.12
CA SER A 51 26.04 -13.11 1.43
C SER A 51 26.23 -14.01 0.21
N ASP A 52 26.69 -15.24 0.43
CA ASP A 52 26.79 -16.24 -0.63
C ASP A 52 25.40 -16.72 -1.08
N TYR A 53 25.37 -17.41 -2.22
CA TYR A 53 24.13 -17.90 -2.83
C TYR A 53 23.33 -18.81 -1.88
N ALA A 54 23.98 -19.73 -1.16
CA ALA A 54 23.27 -20.68 -0.30
C ALA A 54 22.60 -19.96 0.88
N THR A 55 23.28 -18.97 1.47
CA THR A 55 22.73 -18.13 2.55
C THR A 55 21.51 -17.34 2.07
N MET A 56 21.60 -16.66 0.92
CA MET A 56 20.47 -15.90 0.38
C MET A 56 19.28 -16.81 0.02
N THR A 57 19.56 -17.98 -0.56
CA THR A 57 18.50 -18.94 -0.94
C THR A 57 17.79 -19.49 0.29
N SER A 58 18.52 -19.77 1.38
CA SER A 58 17.94 -20.18 2.66
C SER A 58 17.07 -19.08 3.30
N PHE A 59 17.55 -17.84 3.28
CA PHE A 59 16.80 -16.69 3.79
C PHE A 59 15.48 -16.48 3.03
N LEU A 60 15.53 -16.45 1.70
CA LEU A 60 14.33 -16.31 0.86
C LEU A 60 13.43 -17.55 0.87
N GLY A 61 14.00 -18.73 1.12
CA GLY A 61 13.26 -19.98 1.29
C GLY A 61 12.45 -20.05 2.59
N ASN A 62 12.69 -19.14 3.54
CA ASN A 62 11.88 -19.05 4.75
C ASN A 62 10.47 -18.55 4.40
N PRO A 63 9.40 -19.29 4.75
CA PRO A 63 8.03 -18.93 4.37
C PRO A 63 7.58 -17.58 4.93
N PHE A 64 8.06 -17.16 6.10
CA PHE A 64 7.72 -15.85 6.67
C PHE A 64 8.35 -14.71 5.85
N VAL A 65 9.63 -14.86 5.48
CA VAL A 65 10.33 -13.88 4.62
C VAL A 65 9.63 -13.82 3.26
N GLY A 66 9.30 -14.97 2.68
CA GLY A 66 8.57 -15.05 1.42
C GLY A 66 7.22 -14.33 1.46
N VAL A 67 6.42 -14.53 2.52
CA VAL A 67 5.15 -13.83 2.70
C VAL A 67 5.34 -12.32 2.81
N VAL A 68 6.33 -11.86 3.60
CA VAL A 68 6.62 -10.42 3.73
C VAL A 68 7.05 -9.81 2.39
N MET A 69 7.88 -10.52 1.62
CA MET A 69 8.29 -10.08 0.27
C MET A 69 7.11 -10.00 -0.70
N LEU A 70 6.22 -11.00 -0.69
CA LEU A 70 5.00 -10.98 -1.51
C LEU A 70 4.07 -9.83 -1.12
N LEU A 71 3.86 -9.61 0.18
CA LEU A 71 3.05 -8.48 0.67
C LEU A 71 3.61 -7.15 0.20
N LEU A 72 4.94 -6.97 0.25
CA LEU A 72 5.59 -5.77 -0.27
C LEU A 72 5.30 -5.59 -1.76
N ILE A 73 5.48 -6.62 -2.58
CA ILE A 73 5.23 -6.55 -4.03
C ILE A 73 3.78 -6.17 -4.30
N PHE A 74 2.82 -6.88 -3.71
CA PHE A 74 1.40 -6.61 -3.93
C PHE A 74 0.98 -5.22 -3.44
N SER A 75 1.40 -4.83 -2.23
CA SER A 75 1.07 -3.53 -1.65
C SER A 75 1.70 -2.37 -2.43
N ALA A 76 2.96 -2.49 -2.85
CA ALA A 76 3.64 -1.49 -3.67
C ALA A 76 2.97 -1.34 -5.05
N CYS A 77 2.68 -2.46 -5.74
CA CYS A 77 1.97 -2.45 -7.02
C CYS A 77 0.58 -1.82 -6.89
N TYR A 78 -0.18 -2.17 -5.86
CA TYR A 78 -1.50 -1.59 -5.63
C TYR A 78 -1.40 -0.09 -5.31
N HIS A 79 -0.45 0.32 -4.48
CA HIS A 79 -0.21 1.71 -4.15
C HIS A 79 0.13 2.54 -5.39
N MET A 80 1.03 2.05 -6.25
CA MET A 80 1.40 2.68 -7.52
C MET A 80 0.20 2.80 -8.47
N ARG A 81 -0.56 1.71 -8.64
CA ARG A 81 -1.78 1.72 -9.46
C ARG A 81 -2.76 2.77 -8.98
N LEU A 82 -2.98 2.86 -7.66
CA LEU A 82 -3.91 3.81 -7.08
C LEU A 82 -3.42 5.25 -7.23
N GLY A 83 -2.11 5.49 -7.05
CA GLY A 83 -1.49 6.80 -7.24
C GLY A 83 -1.50 7.29 -8.69
N LEU A 84 -1.47 6.40 -9.68
CA LEU A 84 -1.60 6.75 -11.10
C LEU A 84 -3.04 7.04 -11.53
N GLN A 85 -4.04 6.60 -10.75
CA GLN A 85 -5.46 6.75 -11.07
C GLN A 85 -6.05 8.09 -10.59
N VAL A 86 -5.32 8.84 -9.75
CA VAL A 86 -5.72 10.15 -9.23
C VAL A 86 -4.82 11.23 -9.80
#